data_AF-A0A511MA00-F1
#
_entry.id   AF-A0A511MA00-F1
#
_cell.length_a   1.000
_cell.length_b   1.000
_cell.length_c   1.000
_cell.angle_alpha   90.00
_cell.angle_beta   90.00
_cell.angle_gamma   90.00
#
_symmetry.space_group_name_H-M   'P 1'
#
loop_
_entity.id
_entity.type
_entity.pdbx_description
1 polymer ?
#
loop_
_entity_poly.entity_id
_entity_poly.type
_entity_poly.pdbx_seq_one_letter_code
_entity_poly.pdbx_strand_id
1 'polypeptide(L)'
;MNAACADRRGTRTGYNRHRRRKEPACTECLAAEAQHKNPNPKSPPVCGTEAMWGRHRRRGENCDTCRKAVTELDKIRKKAKRTSAPPRPLYPVIHVPRDVFARLYLNASIADQMLAENRMSEARIRRCVQEHNLAA
;
A
#
# COMPACT_ATOMS: atom_id res chain seq x y z
N MET A 1 21.42 -31.30 19.38
CA MET A 1 20.28 -30.38 19.63
C MET A 1 20.60 -29.04 18.99
N ASN A 2 19.77 -28.50 18.10
CA ASN A 2 20.08 -27.26 17.37
C ASN A 2 19.94 -26.04 18.28
N ALA A 3 21.06 -25.35 18.55
CA ALA A 3 21.14 -24.17 19.42
C ALA A 3 20.19 -23.02 18.99
N ALA A 4 19.76 -23.00 17.74
CA ALA A 4 18.84 -21.99 17.21
C ALA A 4 17.42 -22.01 17.82
N CYS A 5 17.00 -23.11 18.45
CA CYS A 5 15.67 -23.24 19.06
C CYS A 5 15.64 -22.78 20.55
N ALA A 6 16.75 -22.36 21.17
CA ALA A 6 16.85 -22.22 22.64
C ALA A 6 15.74 -21.37 23.31
N ASP A 7 15.32 -20.24 22.73
CA ASP A 7 14.48 -19.27 23.46
C ASP A 7 12.98 -19.24 23.09
N ARG A 8 12.54 -19.90 22.00
CA ARG A 8 11.14 -19.81 21.50
C ARG A 8 10.67 -21.04 20.73
N ARG A 9 10.92 -22.25 21.26
CA ARG A 9 10.43 -23.49 20.64
C ARG A 9 8.91 -23.56 20.69
N GLY A 10 8.33 -24.32 19.77
CA GLY A 10 6.87 -24.52 19.74
C GLY A 10 6.04 -23.29 19.41
N THR A 11 6.65 -22.23 18.85
CA THR A 11 5.92 -21.01 18.45
C THR A 11 6.09 -20.72 16.96
N ARG A 12 5.09 -20.05 16.38
CA ARG A 12 5.16 -19.54 14.99
C ARG A 12 6.36 -18.63 14.76
N THR A 13 6.71 -17.84 15.76
CA THR A 13 7.87 -16.95 15.73
C THR A 13 9.18 -17.75 15.64
N GLY A 14 9.27 -18.88 16.33
CA GLY A 14 10.38 -19.83 16.21
C GLY A 14 10.51 -20.41 14.81
N TYR A 15 9.41 -20.88 14.22
CA TYR A 15 9.39 -21.38 12.83
C TYR A 15 9.86 -20.33 11.81
N ASN A 16 9.35 -19.10 11.91
CA ASN A 16 9.76 -18.01 11.02
C ASN A 16 11.25 -17.65 11.14
N ARG A 17 11.85 -17.82 12.33
CA ARG A 17 13.29 -17.61 12.55
C ARG A 17 14.12 -18.66 11.79
N HIS A 18 13.75 -19.93 11.86
CA HIS A 18 14.38 -20.99 11.06
C HIS A 18 14.30 -20.68 9.57
N ARG A 19 13.12 -20.28 9.07
CA ARG A 19 12.92 -19.93 7.67
C ARG A 19 13.80 -18.77 7.21
N ARG A 20 13.97 -17.73 8.04
CA ARG A 20 14.84 -16.57 7.73
C ARG A 20 16.32 -16.93 7.71
N ARG A 21 16.76 -17.82 8.62
CA ARG A 21 18.14 -18.33 8.68
C ARG A 21 18.44 -19.43 7.66
N LYS A 22 17.43 -19.92 6.94
CA LYS A 22 17.51 -21.08 6.02
C LYS A 22 18.00 -22.35 6.72
N GLU A 23 17.69 -22.50 8.01
CA GLU A 23 18.01 -23.69 8.81
C GLU A 23 16.79 -24.63 8.87
N PRO A 24 17.00 -25.96 9.04
CA PRO A 24 15.90 -26.90 9.24
C PRO A 24 15.15 -26.56 10.55
N ALA A 25 13.83 -26.45 10.46
CA ALA A 25 12.98 -26.14 11.61
C ALA A 25 12.90 -27.32 12.58
N CYS A 26 12.96 -27.04 13.89
CA CYS A 26 12.79 -28.06 14.92
C CYS A 26 11.33 -28.61 14.92
N THR A 27 11.13 -29.86 15.37
CA THR A 27 9.84 -30.57 15.33
C THR A 27 8.70 -29.79 15.99
N GLU A 28 8.97 -29.18 17.13
CA GLU A 28 8.01 -28.35 17.87
C GLU A 28 7.57 -27.12 17.06
N CYS A 29 8.51 -26.46 16.37
CA CYS A 29 8.21 -25.31 15.52
C CYS A 29 7.40 -25.71 14.27
N LEU A 30 7.65 -26.90 13.72
CA LEU A 30 6.85 -27.46 12.63
C LEU A 30 5.41 -27.76 13.07
N ALA A 31 5.24 -28.35 14.26
CA ALA A 31 3.92 -28.59 14.84
C ALA A 31 3.15 -27.28 15.09
N ALA A 32 3.83 -26.25 15.60
CA ALA A 32 3.23 -24.94 15.79
C ALA A 32 2.77 -24.30 14.47
N GLU A 33 3.59 -24.35 13.41
CA GLU A 33 3.15 -23.85 12.09
C GLU A 33 1.99 -24.67 11.51
N ALA A 34 1.95 -25.99 11.75
CA ALA A 34 0.83 -26.84 11.33
C ALA A 34 -0.49 -26.44 12.02
N GLN A 35 -0.46 -26.10 13.32
CA GLN A 35 -1.61 -25.56 14.04
C GLN A 35 -2.05 -24.18 13.51
N HIS A 36 -1.10 -23.35 13.06
CA HIS A 36 -1.39 -22.03 12.50
C HIS A 36 -1.75 -22.02 11.02
N LYS A 37 -1.55 -23.12 10.28
CA LYS A 37 -2.12 -23.28 8.95
C LYS A 37 -3.62 -23.37 9.12
N ASN A 38 -4.23 -22.19 9.12
CA ASN A 38 -5.64 -21.99 9.37
C ASN A 38 -6.41 -22.97 8.46
N PRO A 39 -7.09 -23.97 9.02
CA PRO A 39 -7.72 -25.01 8.22
C PRO A 39 -8.94 -24.50 7.48
N ASN A 40 -9.31 -23.22 7.69
CA ASN A 40 -10.54 -22.67 7.16
C ASN A 40 -10.53 -22.83 5.63
N PRO A 41 -11.24 -23.86 5.11
CA PRO A 41 -11.18 -24.16 3.71
C PRO A 41 -11.83 -22.96 3.04
N LYS A 42 -11.07 -22.24 2.22
CA LYS A 42 -11.66 -21.16 1.44
C LYS A 42 -12.77 -21.79 0.63
N SER A 43 -14.02 -21.39 0.89
CA SER A 43 -15.16 -21.85 0.13
C SER A 43 -14.83 -21.77 -1.35
N PRO A 44 -15.24 -22.76 -2.16
CA PRO A 44 -14.96 -22.74 -3.59
C PRO A 44 -15.40 -21.38 -4.14
N PRO A 45 -14.51 -20.66 -4.84
CA PRO A 45 -14.83 -19.33 -5.30
C PRO A 45 -16.04 -19.40 -6.22
N VAL A 46 -17.03 -18.56 -5.96
CA VAL A 46 -18.20 -18.41 -6.83
C VAL A 46 -17.85 -17.41 -7.93
N CYS A 47 -18.35 -17.66 -9.15
CA CYS A 47 -18.27 -16.71 -10.25
C CYS A 47 -18.96 -15.39 -9.88
N GLY A 48 -18.56 -14.28 -10.51
CA GLY A 48 -19.06 -12.94 -10.17
C GLY A 48 -18.28 -12.26 -9.05
N THR A 49 -17.09 -12.74 -8.71
CA THR A 49 -16.17 -12.09 -7.76
C THR A 49 -14.88 -11.64 -8.44
N GLU A 50 -14.25 -10.57 -7.94
CA GLU A 50 -12.96 -10.08 -8.46
C GLU A 50 -11.85 -11.14 -8.31
N ALA A 51 -11.86 -11.88 -7.20
CA ALA A 51 -10.91 -12.96 -6.96
C ALA A 51 -11.01 -14.07 -8.01
N MET A 52 -12.24 -14.42 -8.43
CA MET A 52 -12.46 -15.41 -9.48
C MET A 52 -12.08 -14.87 -10.86
N TRP A 53 -12.37 -13.61 -11.17
CA TRP A 53 -11.87 -12.97 -12.41
C TRP A 53 -10.35 -13.05 -12.53
N GLY A 54 -9.62 -12.74 -11.45
CA GLY A 54 -8.17 -12.87 -11.43
C GLY A 54 -7.66 -14.30 -11.60
N ARG A 55 -8.47 -15.31 -11.25
CA ARG A 55 -8.17 -16.73 -11.54
C ARG A 55 -8.44 -17.07 -13.01
N HIS A 56 -9.63 -16.72 -13.53
CA HIS A 56 -10.00 -16.95 -14.93
C HIS A 56 -8.98 -16.31 -15.89
N ARG A 57 -8.59 -15.05 -15.62
CA ARG A 57 -7.59 -14.33 -16.43
C ARG A 57 -6.23 -15.05 -16.47
N ARG A 58 -5.79 -15.65 -15.36
CA ARG A 58 -4.53 -16.43 -15.31
C ARG A 58 -4.62 -17.74 -16.09
N ARG A 59 -5.82 -18.28 -16.28
CA ARG A 59 -6.09 -19.49 -17.05
C ARG A 59 -6.41 -19.22 -18.52
N GLY A 60 -6.56 -17.95 -18.92
CA GLY A 60 -7.05 -17.58 -20.24
C GLY A 60 -8.56 -17.80 -20.44
N GLU A 61 -9.30 -18.07 -19.36
CA GLU A 61 -10.74 -18.23 -19.39
C GLU A 61 -11.42 -16.86 -19.41
N ASN A 62 -12.48 -16.72 -20.21
CA ASN A 62 -13.26 -15.49 -20.28
C ASN A 62 -14.68 -15.71 -19.75
N CYS A 63 -14.93 -15.23 -18.54
CA CYS A 63 -16.22 -15.37 -17.85
C CYS A 63 -16.91 -14.01 -17.70
N ASP A 64 -18.05 -13.82 -18.38
CA ASP A 64 -18.74 -12.54 -18.43
C ASP A 64 -19.31 -12.10 -17.07
N THR A 65 -19.76 -13.03 -16.23
CA THR A 65 -20.27 -12.70 -14.89
C THR A 65 -19.17 -12.09 -14.02
N CYS A 66 -17.97 -12.68 -14.05
CA CYS A 66 -16.80 -12.17 -13.34
C CYS A 66 -16.32 -10.83 -13.91
N ARG A 67 -16.33 -10.67 -15.24
CA ARG A 67 -15.98 -9.42 -15.92
C ARG A 67 -16.91 -8.28 -15.53
N LYS A 68 -18.23 -8.52 -15.54
CA LYS A 68 -19.24 -7.54 -15.10
C LYS A 68 -19.02 -7.14 -13.65
N ALA A 69 -18.81 -8.11 -12.75
CA ALA A 69 -18.57 -7.83 -11.34
C ALA A 69 -17.36 -6.92 -11.10
N VAL A 70 -16.24 -7.17 -11.79
CA VAL A 70 -15.04 -6.31 -11.70
C VAL A 70 -15.31 -4.92 -12.26
N THR A 71 -16.05 -4.84 -13.37
CA THR A 71 -16.43 -3.56 -13.98
C THR A 71 -17.28 -2.71 -13.04
N GLU A 72 -18.24 -3.31 -12.34
CA GLU A 72 -19.06 -2.62 -11.33
C GLU A 72 -18.23 -2.19 -10.11
N LEU A 73 -17.34 -3.06 -9.61
CA LEU A 73 -16.41 -2.70 -8.54
C LEU A 73 -15.51 -1.53 -8.92
N ASP A 74 -15.01 -1.49 -10.16
CA ASP A 74 -14.19 -0.38 -10.64
C ASP A 74 -14.97 0.92 -10.77
N LYS A 75 -16.25 0.87 -11.16
CA LYS A 75 -17.14 2.04 -11.14
C LYS A 75 -17.30 2.57 -9.71
N ILE A 76 -17.54 1.69 -8.74
CA ILE A 76 -17.66 2.05 -7.32
C ILE A 76 -16.35 2.68 -6.82
N ARG A 77 -15.20 2.06 -7.08
CA ARG A 77 -13.87 2.59 -6.71
C ARG A 77 -13.60 3.96 -7.32
N LYS A 78 -13.93 4.15 -8.60
CA LYS A 78 -13.80 5.46 -9.28
C LYS A 78 -14.72 6.51 -8.67
N LYS A 79 -15.96 6.15 -8.34
CA LYS A 79 -16.90 7.05 -7.66
C LYS A 79 -16.37 7.44 -6.28
N ALA A 80 -15.94 6.47 -5.47
CA ALA A 80 -15.35 6.69 -4.16
C ALA A 80 -14.11 7.61 -4.23
N LYS A 81 -13.22 7.37 -5.20
CA LYS A 81 -12.05 8.23 -5.43
C LYS A 81 -12.43 9.66 -5.81
N ARG A 82 -13.51 9.86 -6.57
CA ARG A 82 -13.99 11.21 -6.92
C ARG A 82 -14.60 11.93 -5.72
N THR A 83 -15.32 11.22 -4.86
CA THR A 83 -15.93 11.80 -3.66
C THR A 83 -14.93 12.06 -2.55
N SER A 84 -13.87 11.24 -2.45
CA SER A 84 -12.81 11.41 -1.45
C SER A 84 -11.64 12.26 -1.94
N ALA A 85 -11.59 12.61 -3.23
CA ALA A 85 -10.53 13.47 -3.73
C ALA A 85 -10.69 14.86 -3.12
N PRO A 86 -9.61 15.49 -2.63
CA PRO A 86 -9.67 16.88 -2.24
C PRO A 86 -10.16 17.71 -3.44
N PRO A 87 -10.94 18.78 -3.20
CA PRO A 87 -11.37 19.65 -4.27
C PRO A 87 -10.16 20.11 -5.06
N ARG A 88 -10.28 20.09 -6.40
CA ARG A 88 -9.22 20.60 -7.26
C ARG A 88 -8.94 22.04 -6.84
N PRO A 89 -7.67 22.43 -6.63
CA PRO A 89 -7.36 23.81 -6.29
C PRO A 89 -7.97 24.75 -7.34
N LEU A 90 -8.64 25.82 -6.88
CA LEU A 90 -9.26 26.83 -7.75
C LEU A 90 -8.23 27.74 -8.44
N TYR A 91 -6.96 27.65 -8.06
CA TYR A 91 -5.89 28.34 -8.76
C TYR A 91 -5.43 27.54 -9.99
N PRO A 92 -5.13 28.21 -11.11
CA PRO A 92 -4.53 27.54 -12.25
C PRO A 92 -3.23 26.86 -11.81
N VAL A 93 -3.10 25.56 -12.10
CA VAL A 93 -1.82 24.87 -11.96
C VAL A 93 -0.96 25.36 -13.11
N ILE A 94 -0.12 26.36 -12.84
CA ILE A 94 0.87 26.84 -13.80
C ILE A 94 1.94 25.75 -13.89
N HIS A 95 1.95 25.01 -14.99
CA HIS A 95 2.97 24.02 -15.23
C HIS A 95 4.25 24.75 -15.70
N VAL A 96 5.18 24.99 -14.78
CA VAL A 96 6.48 25.55 -15.13
C VAL A 96 7.37 24.40 -15.62
N PRO A 97 7.93 24.47 -16.85
CA PRO A 97 8.91 23.51 -17.31
C PRO A 97 10.08 23.38 -16.32
N ARG A 98 10.58 22.16 -16.14
CA ARG A 98 11.56 21.86 -15.07
C ARG A 98 12.87 22.64 -15.25
N ASP A 99 13.26 22.89 -16.48
CA ASP A 99 14.42 23.68 -16.89
C ASP A 99 14.22 25.19 -16.62
N VAL A 100 13.03 25.72 -16.88
CA VAL A 100 12.67 27.11 -16.56
C VAL A 100 12.64 27.31 -15.05
N PHE A 101 12.05 26.37 -14.30
CA PHE A 101 12.08 26.39 -12.84
C PHE A 101 13.52 26.34 -12.32
N ALA A 102 14.36 25.44 -12.83
CA ALA A 102 15.75 25.33 -12.43
C ALA A 102 16.54 26.61 -12.72
N ARG A 103 16.33 27.27 -13.87
CA ARG A 103 16.97 28.56 -14.19
C ARG A 103 16.50 29.68 -13.27
N LEU A 104 15.19 29.77 -13.01
CA LEU A 104 14.65 30.78 -12.09
C LEU A 104 15.13 30.56 -10.66
N TYR A 105 15.27 29.30 -10.24
CA TYR A 105 15.71 28.96 -8.90
C TYR A 105 17.22 29.12 -8.73
N LEU A 106 18.03 28.58 -9.66
CA LEU A 106 19.50 28.61 -9.57
C LEU A 106 20.11 29.99 -9.87
N ASN A 107 19.40 30.86 -10.59
CA ASN A 107 19.84 32.25 -10.81
C ASN A 107 19.29 33.23 -9.75
N ALA A 108 18.45 32.77 -8.81
CA ALA A 108 18.01 33.60 -7.69
C ALA A 108 19.14 33.77 -6.66
N SER A 109 19.09 34.84 -5.87
CA SER A 109 20.01 34.98 -4.75
C SER A 109 19.78 33.87 -3.72
N ILE A 110 20.82 33.50 -2.98
CA ILE A 110 20.71 32.49 -1.90
C ILE A 110 19.62 32.89 -0.89
N ALA A 111 19.48 34.19 -0.60
CA ALA A 111 18.43 34.70 0.29
C ALA A 111 17.02 34.44 -0.25
N ASP A 112 16.81 34.61 -1.55
CA ASP A 112 15.52 34.36 -2.21
C ASP A 112 15.20 32.86 -2.28
N GLN A 113 16.21 32.01 -2.51
CA GLN A 113 16.07 30.56 -2.45
C GLN A 113 15.65 30.10 -1.05
N MET A 114 16.35 30.57 -0.01
CA MET A 114 16.02 30.26 1.39
C MET A 114 14.61 30.76 1.78
N LEU A 115 14.22 31.95 1.32
CA LEU A 115 12.88 32.48 1.55
C LEU A 115 11.80 31.61 0.88
N ALA A 116 12.04 31.13 -0.34
CA ALA A 116 11.13 30.23 -1.05
C ALA A 116 10.99 28.88 -0.34
N GLU A 117 12.09 28.28 0.12
CA GLU A 117 12.08 27.02 0.89
C GLU A 117 11.34 27.15 2.22
N ASN A 118 11.59 28.24 2.95
CA ASN A 118 10.91 28.54 4.21
C ASN A 118 9.40 28.73 4.01
N ARG A 119 8.98 29.42 2.94
CA ARG A 119 7.55 29.54 2.62
C ARG A 119 6.91 28.20 2.26
N MET A 120 7.62 27.32 1.55
CA MET A 120 7.12 25.98 1.22
C MET A 120 7.00 25.08 2.46
N SER A 121 7.95 25.15 3.39
CA SER A 121 7.92 24.38 4.64
C SER A 121 6.80 24.85 5.57
N GLU A 122 6.62 26.17 5.71
CA GLU A 122 5.55 26.76 6.53
C GLU A 122 4.15 26.42 6.00
N ALA A 123 3.95 26.48 4.68
CA ALA A 123 2.69 26.09 4.04
C ALA A 123 2.35 24.60 4.28
N ARG A 124 3.37 23.74 4.33
CA ARG A 124 3.22 22.32 4.69
C ARG A 124 2.81 22.15 6.15
N ILE A 125 3.46 22.86 7.06
CA ILE A 125 3.15 22.82 8.51
C ILE A 125 1.72 23.29 8.77
N ARG A 126 1.31 24.43 8.19
CA ARG A 126 -0.06 24.95 8.34
C ARG A 126 -1.13 23.98 7.84
N ARG A 127 -0.86 23.28 6.72
CA ARG A 127 -1.77 22.24 6.19
C ARG A 127 -1.91 21.07 7.16
N CYS A 128 -0.80 20.56 7.70
CA CYS A 128 -0.84 19.52 8.72
C CYS A 128 -1.68 19.96 9.94
N VAL A 129 -1.49 21.18 10.43
CA VAL A 129 -2.25 21.71 11.58
C VAL A 129 -3.74 21.82 11.26
N GLN A 130 -4.12 22.32 10.08
CA GLN A 130 -5.53 22.38 9.66
C GLN A 130 -6.17 20.99 9.52
N GLU A 131 -5.47 20.03 8.93
CA GLU A 131 -5.97 18.65 8.79
C GLU A 131 -6.17 17.99 10.16
N HIS A 132 -5.31 18.27 11.15
CA HIS A 132 -5.46 17.77 12.51
C HIS A 132 -6.58 18.48 13.30
N ASN A 133 -6.77 19.78 13.13
CA ASN A 133 -7.82 20.54 13.83
C ASN A 133 -9.23 20.27 13.29
N LEU A 134 -9.37 19.84 12.03
CA LEU A 134 -10.66 19.46 11.44
C LEU A 134 -11.07 18.01 11.77
N ALA A 135 -10.19 17.24 12.39
CA ALA A 135 -10.42 15.84 12.77
C ALA A 135 -10.78 15.64 14.25
N ALA A 136 -10.87 16.72 15.03
CA ALA A 136 -11.25 16.75 16.44
C ALA A 136 -12.69 17.25 16.59
#